data_AF-A0A1B9G495-F1
#
_entry.id   AF-A0A1B9G495-F1
#
_cell.length_a   1.000
_cell.length_b   1.000
_cell.length_c   1.000
_cell.angle_alpha   90.00
_cell.angle_beta   90.00
_cell.angle_gamma   90.00
#
_symmetry.space_group_name_H-M   'P 1'
#
loop_
_entity.id
_entity.type
_entity.pdbx_description
1 polymer ?
#
loop_
_entity_poly.entity_id
_entity_poly.type
_entity_poly.pdbx_seq_one_letter_code
_entity_poly.pdbx_strand_id
1 'polypeptide(L)'
;MFTNQSFTNSSIPIDLHSRDLTALLDIMVSGEPPKKALSLKQVKTLYAFCDQYECPFVRQLMLAQFKKVADTDPWETFVLAGEHRDIDLAKQAIEFMPKCKDKHLISAGKLPLAMAKQADLSFLLSLLEQTQIQQTQVYTLENGYSESQVNERWAKVAKHFQPRE
;
A
#
# COMPACT_ATOMS: atom_id res chain seq x y z
N MET A 1 -25.28 -6.74 -41.98
CA MET A 1 -24.50 -5.62 -42.55
C MET A 1 -24.03 -4.76 -41.39
N PHE A 2 -22.76 -4.83 -41.03
CA PHE A 2 -22.17 -3.89 -40.07
C PHE A 2 -21.82 -2.62 -40.84
N THR A 3 -22.47 -1.51 -40.49
CA THR A 3 -22.17 -0.20 -41.05
C THR A 3 -20.75 0.20 -40.67
N ASN A 4 -19.94 0.55 -41.68
CA ASN A 4 -18.65 1.21 -41.48
C ASN A 4 -18.88 2.51 -40.68
N GLN A 5 -18.75 2.45 -39.36
CA GLN A 5 -18.64 3.64 -38.53
C GLN A 5 -17.31 4.29 -38.88
N SER A 6 -17.38 5.43 -39.55
CA SER A 6 -16.24 6.31 -39.72
C SER A 6 -15.81 6.78 -38.34
N PHE A 7 -14.69 6.25 -37.83
CA PHE A 7 -14.05 6.78 -36.64
C PHE A 7 -13.61 8.21 -36.95
N THR A 8 -14.38 9.19 -36.49
CA THR A 8 -13.90 10.57 -36.44
C THR A 8 -12.67 10.58 -35.53
N ASN A 9 -11.58 11.20 -35.95
CA ASN A 9 -10.40 11.47 -35.11
C ASN A 9 -10.78 12.46 -33.98
N SER A 10 -11.67 12.04 -33.09
CA SER A 10 -12.04 12.76 -31.89
C SER A 10 -10.97 12.49 -30.84
N SER A 11 -10.18 13.51 -30.53
CA SER A 11 -9.29 13.45 -29.37
C SER A 11 -10.13 13.33 -28.11
N ILE A 12 -9.90 12.28 -27.33
CA ILE A 12 -10.47 12.14 -25.99
C ILE A 12 -9.50 12.82 -25.03
N PRO A 13 -9.88 13.91 -24.35
CA PRO A 13 -9.03 14.52 -23.35
C PRO A 13 -8.91 13.56 -22.15
N ILE A 14 -7.68 13.09 -21.90
CA ILE A 14 -7.35 12.26 -20.74
C ILE A 14 -6.42 13.08 -19.85
N ASP A 15 -6.85 13.35 -18.63
CA ASP A 15 -6.04 14.06 -17.63
C ASP A 15 -5.08 13.09 -16.93
N LEU A 16 -4.13 12.58 -17.70
CA LEU A 16 -3.08 11.68 -17.21
C LEU A 16 -1.76 12.03 -17.89
N HIS A 17 -0.67 12.01 -17.14
CA HIS A 17 0.63 12.25 -17.72
C HIS A 17 0.95 11.14 -18.73
N SER A 18 1.49 11.51 -19.91
CA SER A 18 1.87 10.56 -20.97
C SER A 18 2.61 9.32 -20.47
N ARG A 19 3.51 9.42 -19.49
CA ARG A 19 4.21 8.25 -18.92
C ARG A 19 3.26 7.26 -18.24
N ASP A 20 2.31 7.76 -17.47
CA ASP A 20 1.35 6.93 -16.74
C ASP A 20 0.31 6.37 -17.72
N LEU A 21 -0.07 7.14 -18.73
CA LEU A 21 -0.95 6.67 -19.81
C LEU A 21 -0.32 5.53 -20.60
N THR A 22 0.97 5.62 -20.94
CA THR A 22 1.67 4.52 -21.59
C THR A 22 1.66 3.27 -20.71
N ALA A 23 1.97 3.40 -19.42
CA ALA A 23 1.94 2.26 -18.50
C ALA A 23 0.54 1.63 -18.41
N LEU A 24 -0.51 2.46 -18.35
CA LEU A 24 -1.90 2.00 -18.33
C LEU A 24 -2.25 1.20 -19.60
N LEU A 25 -1.95 1.76 -20.77
CA LEU A 25 -2.24 1.13 -22.05
C LEU A 25 -1.44 -0.16 -22.23
N ASP A 26 -0.17 -0.19 -21.82
CA ASP A 26 0.65 -1.40 -21.85
C ASP A 26 0.03 -2.52 -21.01
N ILE A 27 -0.53 -2.19 -19.84
CA ILE A 27 -1.23 -3.16 -18.98
C ILE A 27 -2.53 -3.64 -19.65
N MET A 28 -3.31 -2.72 -20.23
CA MET A 28 -4.57 -3.08 -20.89
C MET A 28 -4.35 -3.97 -22.13
N VAL A 29 -3.27 -3.73 -22.88
CA VAL A 29 -2.93 -4.52 -24.07
C VAL A 29 -2.32 -5.87 -23.69
N SER A 30 -1.38 -5.89 -22.73
CA SER A 30 -0.70 -7.12 -22.34
C SER A 30 -1.56 -8.04 -21.47
N GLY A 31 -2.49 -7.49 -20.69
CA GLY A 31 -3.19 -8.21 -19.63
C GLY A 31 -2.29 -8.59 -18.45
N GLU A 32 -1.04 -8.10 -18.42
CA GLU A 32 -0.05 -8.47 -17.41
C GLU A 32 0.32 -7.28 -16.52
N PRO A 33 0.69 -7.52 -15.25
CA PRO A 33 1.22 -6.47 -14.40
C PRO A 33 2.57 -5.97 -14.95
N PRO A 34 2.92 -4.69 -14.75
CA PRO A 34 4.21 -4.15 -15.20
C PRO A 34 5.38 -4.99 -14.70
N LYS A 35 6.29 -5.34 -15.61
CA LYS A 35 7.51 -6.12 -15.31
C LYS A 35 8.42 -5.38 -14.34
N LYS A 36 8.55 -4.07 -14.51
CA LYS A 36 9.25 -3.20 -13.55
C LYS A 36 8.26 -2.74 -12.49
N ALA A 37 8.70 -2.73 -11.23
CA ALA A 37 7.92 -2.13 -10.16
C ALA A 37 7.66 -0.66 -10.50
N LEU A 38 6.40 -0.27 -10.50
CA LEU A 38 6.01 1.12 -10.62
C LEU A 38 6.35 1.84 -9.31
N SER A 39 6.66 3.13 -9.40
CA SER A 39 6.78 3.94 -8.17
C SER A 39 5.43 4.03 -7.47
N LEU A 40 5.43 4.13 -6.15
CA LEU A 40 4.20 4.21 -5.37
C LEU A 40 3.25 5.32 -5.84
N LYS A 41 3.82 6.49 -6.16
CA LYS A 41 3.06 7.61 -6.74
C LYS A 41 2.33 7.20 -8.02
N GLN A 42 3.01 6.48 -8.91
CA GLN A 42 2.40 6.01 -10.16
C GLN A 42 1.32 4.96 -9.89
N VAL A 43 1.55 4.01 -8.98
CA VAL A 43 0.52 3.02 -8.64
C VAL A 43 -0.73 3.71 -8.08
N LYS A 44 -0.58 4.71 -7.19
CA LYS A 44 -1.70 5.52 -6.69
C LYS A 44 -2.45 6.26 -7.80
N THR A 45 -1.72 6.96 -8.67
CA THR A 45 -2.32 7.69 -9.80
C THR A 45 -3.12 6.75 -10.71
N LEU A 46 -2.51 5.63 -11.11
CA LEU A 46 -3.15 4.65 -11.98
C LEU A 46 -4.33 3.98 -11.30
N TYR A 47 -4.23 3.68 -10.01
CA TYR A 47 -5.32 3.11 -9.24
C TYR A 47 -6.52 4.05 -9.19
N ALA A 48 -6.31 5.32 -8.82
CA ALA A 48 -7.37 6.33 -8.77
C ALA A 48 -8.03 6.54 -10.15
N PHE A 49 -7.22 6.52 -11.21
CA PHE A 49 -7.74 6.56 -12.58
C PHE A 49 -8.58 5.32 -12.90
N CYS A 50 -8.14 4.12 -12.52
CA CYS A 50 -8.91 2.89 -12.74
C CYS A 50 -10.22 2.88 -11.96
N ASP A 51 -10.26 3.51 -10.78
CA ASP A 51 -11.47 3.67 -9.99
C ASP A 51 -12.46 4.63 -10.69
N GLN A 52 -11.95 5.77 -11.18
CA GLN A 52 -12.75 6.77 -11.91
C GLN A 52 -13.36 6.23 -13.22
N TYR A 53 -12.63 5.38 -13.95
CA TYR A 53 -13.05 4.85 -15.24
C TYR A 53 -13.61 3.41 -15.16
N GLU A 54 -13.87 2.92 -13.95
CA GLU A 54 -14.45 1.59 -13.70
C GLU A 54 -13.70 0.45 -14.41
N CYS A 55 -12.37 0.42 -14.24
CA CYS A 55 -11.47 -0.59 -14.81
C CYS A 55 -11.04 -1.63 -13.74
N PRO A 56 -11.92 -2.57 -13.32
CA PRO A 56 -11.67 -3.46 -12.18
C PRO A 56 -10.49 -4.41 -12.40
N PHE A 57 -10.25 -4.82 -13.65
CA PHE A 57 -9.12 -5.69 -13.99
C PHE A 57 -7.77 -5.02 -13.74
N VAL A 58 -7.60 -3.79 -14.23
CA VAL A 58 -6.36 -3.03 -14.03
C VAL A 58 -6.17 -2.68 -12.55
N ARG A 59 -7.26 -2.37 -11.85
CA ARG A 59 -7.26 -2.14 -10.40
C ARG A 59 -6.67 -3.33 -9.63
N GLN A 60 -7.07 -4.56 -9.96
CA GLN A 60 -6.49 -5.77 -9.35
C GLN A 60 -4.99 -5.92 -9.65
N LEU A 61 -4.56 -5.60 -10.87
CA LEU A 61 -3.14 -5.61 -11.23
C LEU A 61 -2.33 -4.54 -10.47
N MET A 62 -2.94 -3.39 -10.17
CA MET A 62 -2.31 -2.36 -9.33
C MET A 62 -2.17 -2.80 -7.87
N LEU A 63 -3.14 -3.54 -7.32
CA LEU A 63 -3.00 -4.17 -6.00
C LEU A 63 -1.78 -5.10 -5.92
N ALA A 64 -1.51 -5.87 -6.98
CA ALA A 64 -0.31 -6.70 -7.05
C ALA A 64 0.99 -5.87 -7.13
N GLN A 65 0.94 -4.66 -7.68
CA GLN A 65 2.10 -3.74 -7.68
C GLN A 65 2.31 -3.10 -6.32
N PHE A 66 1.26 -2.82 -5.54
CA PHE A 66 1.40 -2.34 -4.17
C PHE A 66 2.17 -3.33 -3.28
N LYS A 67 1.98 -4.63 -3.48
CA LYS A 67 2.77 -5.68 -2.80
C LYS A 67 4.28 -5.58 -3.09
N LYS A 68 4.67 -5.10 -4.28
CA LYS A 68 6.08 -4.96 -4.67
C LYS A 68 6.76 -3.72 -4.09
N VAL A 69 5.98 -2.70 -3.71
CA VAL A 69 6.49 -1.46 -3.11
C VAL A 69 6.38 -1.44 -1.58
N ALA A 70 5.72 -2.44 -0.99
CA ALA A 70 5.60 -2.60 0.46
C ALA A 70 6.95 -2.62 1.19
N ASP A 71 8.01 -3.11 0.53
CA ASP A 71 9.35 -3.19 1.11
C ASP A 71 10.11 -1.85 1.12
N THR A 72 9.69 -0.92 0.27
CA THR A 72 10.32 0.38 0.03
C THR A 72 9.58 1.47 0.79
N ASP A 73 8.24 1.43 0.76
CA ASP A 73 7.34 2.40 1.39
C ASP A 73 6.27 1.69 2.24
N PRO A 74 6.66 1.02 3.35
CA PRO A 74 5.75 0.20 4.15
C PRO A 74 4.62 1.01 4.81
N TRP A 75 4.91 2.21 5.32
CA TRP A 75 3.87 3.05 5.95
C TRP A 75 2.77 3.45 4.97
N GLU A 76 3.17 3.96 3.81
CA GLU A 76 2.23 4.43 2.80
C GLU A 76 1.43 3.25 2.21
N THR A 77 2.06 2.07 2.12
CA THR A 77 1.39 0.84 1.70
C THR A 77 0.36 0.37 2.75
N PHE A 78 0.67 0.53 4.04
CA PHE A 78 -0.27 0.26 5.13
C PHE A 78 -1.48 1.21 5.11
N VAL A 79 -1.26 2.50 4.85
CA VAL A 79 -2.35 3.48 4.68
C VAL A 79 -3.30 3.05 3.55
N LEU A 80 -2.74 2.74 2.37
CA LEU A 80 -3.51 2.27 1.21
C LEU A 80 -4.27 0.98 1.49
N ALA A 81 -3.68 0.06 2.24
CA ALA A 81 -4.34 -1.17 2.64
C ALA A 81 -5.59 -0.88 3.48
N GLY A 82 -5.54 0.12 4.36
CA GLY A 82 -6.70 0.61 5.12
C GLY A 82 -7.79 1.21 4.23
N GLU A 83 -7.42 2.07 3.29
CA GLU A 83 -8.34 2.70 2.32
C GLU A 83 -9.09 1.65 1.48
N HIS A 84 -8.46 0.51 1.19
CA HIS A 84 -9.03 -0.56 0.37
C HIS A 84 -9.54 -1.76 1.16
N ARG A 85 -9.49 -1.70 2.51
CA ARG A 85 -9.83 -2.83 3.39
C ARG A 85 -9.07 -4.12 3.04
N ASP A 86 -7.85 -4.00 2.53
CA ASP A 86 -6.98 -5.13 2.13
C ASP A 86 -6.10 -5.56 3.32
N ILE A 87 -6.58 -6.55 4.05
CA ILE A 87 -5.90 -7.05 5.26
C ILE A 87 -4.56 -7.69 4.92
N ASP A 88 -4.46 -8.40 3.79
CA ASP A 88 -3.24 -9.10 3.40
C ASP A 88 -2.14 -8.11 3.01
N LEU A 89 -2.50 -7.03 2.30
CA LEU A 89 -1.58 -5.95 1.98
C LEU A 89 -1.11 -5.23 3.26
N ALA A 90 -2.01 -4.99 4.22
CA ALA A 90 -1.64 -4.38 5.50
C ALA A 90 -0.64 -5.25 6.27
N LYS A 91 -0.88 -6.57 6.36
CA LYS A 91 0.06 -7.51 7.00
C LYS A 91 1.42 -7.48 6.33
N GLN A 92 1.47 -7.54 5.00
CA GLN A 92 2.71 -7.47 4.26
C GLN A 92 3.46 -6.14 4.50
N ALA A 93 2.74 -5.02 4.51
CA ALA A 93 3.31 -3.71 4.84
C ALA A 93 3.89 -3.68 6.27
N ILE A 94 3.19 -4.28 7.24
CA ILE A 94 3.65 -4.38 8.63
C ILE A 94 4.93 -5.21 8.74
N GLU A 95 5.08 -6.30 7.99
CA GLU A 95 6.31 -7.11 7.97
C GLU A 95 7.54 -6.29 7.54
N PHE A 96 7.33 -5.30 6.67
CA PHE A 96 8.40 -4.42 6.18
C PHE A 96 8.55 -3.11 6.98
N MET A 97 7.75 -2.87 8.02
CA MET A 97 7.93 -1.72 8.92
C MET A 97 9.34 -1.60 9.54
N PRO A 98 10.12 -2.66 9.80
CA PRO A 98 11.52 -2.51 10.21
C PRO A 98 12.40 -1.74 9.21
N LYS A 99 12.03 -1.70 7.92
CA LYS A 99 12.74 -0.94 6.89
C LYS A 99 12.31 0.53 6.85
N CYS A 100 11.18 0.86 7.47
CA CYS A 100 10.71 2.24 7.58
C CYS A 100 11.72 3.07 8.40
N LYS A 101 12.12 4.22 7.87
CA LYS A 101 13.01 5.17 8.59
C LYS A 101 12.40 5.58 9.93
N ASP A 102 11.07 5.73 9.95
CA ASP A 102 10.29 6.21 11.08
C ASP A 102 9.67 5.09 11.93
N LYS A 103 10.14 3.85 11.78
CA LYS A 103 9.64 2.67 12.54
C LYS A 103 9.59 2.85 14.05
N HIS A 104 10.47 3.69 14.60
CA HIS A 104 10.56 3.97 16.03
C HIS A 104 9.47 4.94 16.52
N LEU A 105 8.85 5.67 15.59
CA LEU A 105 7.72 6.57 15.86
C LEU A 105 6.39 5.82 15.91
N ILE A 106 6.29 4.62 15.32
CA ILE A 106 5.06 3.85 15.24
C ILE A 106 4.79 3.16 16.59
N SER A 107 4.22 3.93 17.53
CA SER A 107 3.71 3.49 18.83
C SER A 107 2.70 4.50 19.37
N ALA A 108 1.83 4.08 20.29
CA ALA A 108 0.71 4.88 20.79
C ALA A 108 1.13 6.24 21.41
N GLY A 109 2.39 6.40 21.82
CA GLY A 109 2.91 7.65 22.39
C GLY A 109 3.92 8.40 21.51
N LYS A 110 4.27 7.90 20.32
CA LYS A 110 5.30 8.52 19.46
C LYS A 110 4.85 8.81 18.03
N LEU A 111 3.66 8.35 17.64
CA LEU A 111 3.18 8.50 16.26
C LEU A 111 2.82 9.97 15.98
N PRO A 112 3.45 10.62 14.99
CA PRO A 112 3.11 11.98 14.62
C PRO A 112 1.66 12.08 14.14
N LEU A 113 0.97 13.15 14.52
CA LEU A 113 -0.42 13.40 14.10
C LEU A 113 -0.58 13.41 12.58
N ALA A 114 0.43 13.91 11.85
CA ALA A 114 0.42 13.92 10.39
C ALA A 114 0.37 12.51 9.78
N MET A 115 1.04 11.53 10.38
CA MET A 115 0.98 10.12 9.96
C MET A 115 -0.36 9.51 10.38
N ALA A 116 -0.79 9.73 11.62
CA ALA A 116 -2.04 9.21 12.14
C ALA A 116 -3.25 9.62 11.29
N LYS A 117 -3.26 10.85 10.75
CA LYS A 117 -4.32 11.37 9.87
C LYS A 117 -4.42 10.68 8.50
N GLN A 118 -3.36 10.00 8.06
CA GLN A 118 -3.35 9.33 6.76
C GLN A 118 -4.01 7.95 6.83
N ALA A 119 -3.83 7.24 7.95
CA ALA A 119 -4.31 5.87 8.08
C ALA A 119 -5.79 5.82 8.45
N ASP A 120 -6.49 4.80 7.93
CA ASP A 120 -7.83 4.46 8.40
C ASP A 120 -7.80 4.13 9.91
N LEU A 121 -8.77 4.66 10.65
CA LEU A 121 -8.80 4.57 12.11
C LEU A 121 -8.83 3.11 12.60
N SER A 122 -9.62 2.24 11.97
CA SER A 122 -9.73 0.84 12.36
C SER A 122 -8.42 0.09 12.19
N PHE A 123 -7.70 0.35 11.09
CA PHE A 123 -6.38 -0.22 10.85
C PHE A 123 -5.35 0.33 11.83
N LEU A 124 -5.35 1.65 12.03
CA LEU A 124 -4.42 2.31 12.92
C LEU A 124 -4.55 1.85 14.38
N LEU A 125 -5.78 1.77 14.90
CA LEU A 125 -6.02 1.31 16.27
C LEU A 125 -5.51 -0.11 16.48
N SER A 126 -5.79 -1.02 15.55
CA SER A 126 -5.28 -2.39 15.60
C SER A 126 -3.74 -2.43 15.55
N LEU A 127 -3.11 -1.60 14.72
CA LEU A 127 -1.65 -1.52 14.67
C LEU A 127 -1.07 -1.05 16.00
N LEU A 128 -1.65 -0.01 16.60
CA LEU A 128 -1.19 0.54 17.88
C LEU A 128 -1.37 -0.47 19.04
N GLU A 129 -2.51 -1.17 19.08
CA GLU A 129 -2.78 -2.23 20.05
C GLU A 129 -1.75 -3.37 19.94
N GLN A 130 -1.54 -3.90 18.73
CA GLN A 130 -0.59 -4.99 18.51
C GLN A 130 0.85 -4.56 18.79
N THR A 131 1.24 -3.34 18.42
CA THR A 131 2.58 -2.82 18.73
C THR A 131 2.80 -2.62 20.22
N GLN A 132 1.75 -2.28 21.00
CA GLN A 132 1.79 -2.16 22.45
C GLN A 132 1.88 -3.51 23.15
N ILE A 133 1.07 -4.50 22.75
CA ILE A 133 1.14 -5.89 23.28
C ILE A 133 2.56 -6.45 23.11
N GLN A 134 3.14 -6.25 21.93
CA GLN A 134 4.49 -6.72 21.62
C GLN A 134 5.59 -5.86 22.27
N GLN A 135 5.29 -4.63 22.73
CA GLN A 135 6.22 -3.85 23.56
C GLN A 135 6.31 -4.42 24.98
N THR A 136 5.16 -4.76 25.59
CA THR A 136 5.09 -5.33 26.95
C THR A 136 5.90 -6.61 27.09
N GLN A 137 6.01 -7.42 26.04
CA GLN A 137 6.81 -8.65 26.05
C GLN A 137 8.33 -8.43 25.97
N VAL A 138 8.80 -7.22 25.63
CA VAL A 138 10.22 -6.94 25.36
C VAL A 138 10.89 -6.06 26.43
N TYR A 139 10.11 -5.45 27.34
CA TYR A 139 10.65 -4.67 28.47
C TYR A 139 11.45 -5.50 29.50
N THR A 140 11.58 -6.81 29.33
CA THR A 140 12.44 -7.68 30.14
C THR A 140 13.90 -7.75 29.69
N LEU A 141 14.30 -7.03 28.64
CA LEU A 141 15.69 -6.99 28.15
C LEU A 141 16.27 -5.59 28.30
N GLU A 142 17.06 -5.40 29.36
CA GLU A 142 17.95 -4.24 29.51
C GLU A 142 18.99 -4.26 28.37
N ASN A 143 19.09 -3.13 27.65
CA ASN A 143 20.04 -2.82 26.56
C ASN A 143 19.57 -3.16 25.13
N GLY A 144 19.42 -2.10 24.32
CA GLY A 144 19.60 -2.03 22.86
C GLY A 144 19.00 -3.16 22.00
N TYR A 145 18.01 -2.83 21.17
CA TYR A 145 17.45 -3.76 20.20
C TYR A 145 18.46 -4.13 19.09
N SER A 146 18.66 -5.41 18.85
CA SER A 146 19.28 -5.90 17.62
C SER A 146 18.29 -5.80 16.45
N GLU A 147 18.80 -5.67 15.23
CA GLU A 147 17.98 -5.63 14.01
C GLU A 147 17.08 -6.88 13.88
N SER A 148 17.59 -8.05 14.26
CA SER A 148 16.83 -9.31 14.30
C SER A 148 15.62 -9.23 15.22
N GLN A 149 15.77 -8.66 16.43
CA GLN A 149 14.67 -8.50 17.38
C GLN A 149 13.61 -7.51 16.88
N VAL A 150 14.02 -6.44 16.19
CA VAL A 150 13.08 -5.51 15.55
C VAL A 150 12.29 -6.23 14.46
N ASN A 151 12.96 -6.99 13.60
CA ASN A 151 12.31 -7.76 12.54
C ASN A 151 11.32 -8.79 13.10
N GLU A 152 11.73 -9.56 14.11
CA GLU A 152 10.88 -10.57 14.75
C GLU A 152 9.65 -9.95 15.40
N ARG A 153 9.80 -8.80 16.06
CA ARG A 153 8.68 -8.04 16.64
C ARG A 153 7.66 -7.66 15.57
N TRP A 154 8.11 -7.05 14.47
CA TRP A 154 7.20 -6.61 13.41
C TRP A 154 6.56 -7.79 12.67
N ALA A 155 7.26 -8.91 12.50
CA ALA A 155 6.67 -10.15 12.00
C ALA A 155 5.56 -10.67 12.92
N LYS A 156 5.74 -10.61 14.25
CA LYS A 156 4.68 -10.96 15.21
C LYS A 156 3.49 -10.00 15.14
N VAL A 157 3.73 -8.70 14.99
CA VAL A 157 2.66 -7.70 14.80
C VAL A 157 1.87 -8.02 13.53
N ALA A 158 2.55 -8.27 12.41
CA ALA A 158 1.90 -8.61 11.14
C ALA A 158 1.06 -9.88 11.25
N LYS A 159 1.60 -10.93 11.86
CA LYS A 159 0.92 -12.22 12.01
C LYS A 159 -0.42 -12.09 12.74
N HIS A 160 -0.49 -11.27 13.79
CA HIS A 160 -1.68 -11.11 14.62
C HIS A 160 -2.52 -9.89 14.26
N PHE A 161 -2.14 -9.14 13.23
CA PHE A 161 -2.88 -7.96 12.80
C PHE A 161 -4.27 -8.33 12.25
N GLN A 162 -5.29 -7.69 12.80
CA GLN A 162 -6.66 -7.67 12.27
C GLN A 162 -7.26 -6.29 12.54
N PRO A 163 -7.82 -5.60 11.52
CA PRO A 163 -8.47 -4.30 11.73
C PRO A 163 -9.74 -4.46 12.59
N ARG A 164 -10.07 -3.45 13.39
CA ARG A 164 -11.33 -3.41 14.14
C ARG A 164 -12.52 -3.12 13.21
N GLU A 165 -13.64 -3.81 13.42
CA GLU A 165 -14.90 -3.51 12.73
C GLU A 165 -15.55 -2.22 13.24
#